data_AF-A0A6V7P7Y4-F1
#
_entry.id   AF-A0A6V7P7Y4-F1
#
_cell.length_a   1.000
_cell.length_b   1.000
_cell.length_c   1.000
_cell.angle_alpha   90.00
_cell.angle_beta   90.00
_cell.angle_gamma   90.00
#
_symmetry.space_group_name_H-M   'P 1'
#
loop_
_entity.id
_entity.type
_entity.pdbx_description
1 polymer ?
#
loop_
_entity_poly.entity_id
_entity_poly.type
_entity_poly.pdbx_seq_one_letter_code
_entity_poly.pdbx_strand_id
1 'polypeptide(L)'
;MAKSQLLLLVVVLVSLVHFSTGYSGRKLSALVQPQPNVLTYHNGQVLRGDIPVSILWYGQFTPTQKSIISDFLLSLTSTTQSSPNPSVSQWWSSIQQLYLSKAGKSGGPNTAHVVLANQVSDEGCSLGRSLTMAKFRSSPRGPSPRREELG
;
A
#
# COMPACT_ATOMS: atom_id res chain seq x y z
N MET A 1 60.68 -24.63 22.74
CA MET A 1 59.82 -23.54 23.24
C MET A 1 58.92 -22.93 22.15
N ALA A 2 59.42 -22.66 20.93
CA ALA A 2 58.64 -22.05 19.84
C ALA A 2 57.36 -22.82 19.42
N LYS A 3 57.37 -24.16 19.46
CA LYS A 3 56.19 -24.98 19.09
C LYS A 3 55.01 -24.85 20.06
N SER A 4 55.29 -24.69 21.37
CA SER A 4 54.25 -24.50 22.40
C SER A 4 53.65 -23.08 22.34
N GLN A 5 54.51 -22.09 22.08
CA GLN A 5 54.09 -20.70 21.82
C GLN A 5 53.19 -20.60 20.58
N LEU A 6 53.54 -21.29 19.49
CA LEU A 6 52.74 -21.34 18.26
C LEU A 6 51.37 -22.01 18.51
N LEU A 7 51.34 -23.10 19.27
CA LEU A 7 50.09 -23.80 19.64
C LEU A 7 49.15 -22.91 20.46
N LEU A 8 49.67 -22.20 21.46
CA LEU A 8 48.88 -21.26 22.26
C LEU A 8 48.32 -20.11 21.41
N LEU A 9 49.13 -19.58 20.49
CA LEU A 9 48.73 -18.49 19.61
C LEU A 9 47.63 -18.94 18.64
N VAL A 10 47.71 -20.16 18.12
CA VAL A 10 46.64 -20.76 17.30
C VAL A 10 45.35 -20.94 18.11
N VAL A 11 45.42 -21.42 19.35
CA VAL A 11 44.24 -21.61 20.20
C VAL A 11 43.55 -20.27 20.52
N VAL A 12 44.33 -19.21 20.79
CA VAL A 12 43.80 -17.86 21.03
C VAL A 12 43.12 -17.29 19.78
N LEU A 13 43.74 -17.43 18.61
CA LEU A 13 43.15 -16.99 17.34
C LEU A 13 41.84 -17.74 17.04
N VAL A 14 41.80 -19.05 17.25
CA VAL A 14 40.59 -19.86 17.07
C VAL A 14 39.48 -19.42 18.03
N SER A 15 39.82 -19.12 19.29
CA SER A 15 38.85 -18.64 20.27
C SER A 15 38.28 -17.26 19.91
N LEU A 16 39.11 -16.37 19.37
CA LEU A 16 38.71 -15.03 18.96
C LEU A 16 37.79 -15.04 17.73
N VAL A 17 38.01 -15.99 16.81
CA VAL A 17 37.12 -16.22 15.66
C VAL A 17 35.74 -16.72 16.12
N HIS A 18 35.69 -17.68 17.06
CA HIS A 18 34.41 -18.16 17.59
C HIS A 18 33.62 -17.06 18.32
N PHE A 19 34.30 -16.18 19.07
CA PHE A 19 33.66 -15.08 19.78
C PHE A 19 33.09 -14.02 18.83
N SER A 20 33.80 -13.71 17.74
CA SER A 20 33.36 -12.72 16.74
C SER A 20 32.28 -13.23 15.79
N THR A 21 32.14 -14.54 15.60
CA THR A 21 31.02 -15.14 14.86
C THR A 21 29.74 -15.32 15.69
N GLY A 22 29.76 -14.94 16.97
CA GLY A 22 28.61 -14.92 17.86
C GLY A 22 27.60 -13.80 17.54
N TYR A 23 27.25 -13.59 16.26
CA TYR A 23 26.05 -12.86 15.88
C TYR A 23 24.84 -13.75 16.21
N SER A 24 24.54 -13.83 17.50
CA SER A 24 23.29 -14.39 17.98
C SER A 24 22.17 -13.43 17.57
N GLY A 25 21.70 -13.58 16.33
CA GLY A 25 20.48 -12.95 15.87
C GLY A 25 19.39 -13.32 16.87
N ARG A 26 18.89 -12.33 17.60
CA ARG A 26 17.82 -12.51 18.59
C ARG A 26 16.63 -13.14 17.87
N LYS A 27 16.50 -14.46 17.95
CA LYS A 27 15.36 -15.20 17.41
C LYS A 27 14.21 -14.94 18.39
N LEU A 28 13.40 -13.93 18.09
CA LEU A 28 12.14 -13.70 18.80
C LEU A 28 11.30 -14.96 18.68
N SER A 29 11.13 -15.67 19.79
CA SER A 29 10.26 -16.83 19.88
C SER A 29 8.82 -16.37 19.71
N ALA A 30 8.26 -16.53 18.51
CA ALA A 30 6.84 -16.36 18.28
C ALA A 30 6.09 -17.49 19.00
N LEU A 31 5.24 -17.14 19.98
CA LEU A 31 4.40 -18.09 20.73
C LEU A 31 3.38 -18.83 19.87
N VAL A 32 3.10 -18.30 18.68
CA VAL A 32 2.11 -18.82 17.74
C VAL A 32 2.72 -18.78 16.35
N GLN A 33 2.63 -19.90 15.63
CA GLN A 33 2.95 -19.94 14.21
C GLN A 33 1.90 -19.09 13.48
N PRO A 34 2.29 -18.04 12.75
CA PRO A 34 1.32 -17.25 12.00
C PRO A 34 0.65 -18.16 10.97
N GLN A 35 -0.68 -18.25 11.03
CA GLN A 35 -1.43 -19.01 10.05
C GLN A 35 -1.24 -18.38 8.66
N PRO A 36 -1.16 -19.18 7.58
CA PRO A 36 -1.07 -18.63 6.25
C PRO A 36 -2.34 -17.82 5.95
N ASN A 37 -2.18 -16.53 5.64
CA ASN A 37 -3.29 -15.70 5.19
C ASN A 37 -3.75 -16.18 3.80
N VAL A 38 -4.77 -17.04 3.76
CA VAL A 38 -5.37 -17.51 2.51
C VAL A 38 -6.59 -16.68 2.19
N LEU A 39 -6.49 -15.78 1.20
CA LEU A 39 -7.66 -15.16 0.56
C LEU A 39 -8.10 -15.98 -0.65
N THR A 40 -9.37 -16.36 -0.71
CA THR A 40 -9.96 -17.05 -1.86
C THR A 40 -10.57 -16.05 -2.82
N TYR A 41 -10.22 -16.14 -4.11
CA TYR A 41 -10.83 -15.33 -5.16
C TYR A 41 -12.08 -16.02 -5.70
N HIS A 42 -13.16 -15.26 -5.88
CA HIS A 42 -14.48 -15.79 -6.23
C HIS A 42 -14.87 -15.54 -7.69
N ASN A 43 -13.90 -15.31 -8.58
CA ASN A 43 -14.13 -15.10 -10.03
C ASN A 43 -15.03 -13.89 -10.39
N GLY A 44 -15.23 -12.95 -9.47
CA GLY A 44 -15.93 -11.68 -9.74
C GLY A 44 -15.02 -10.66 -10.40
N GLN A 45 -15.59 -9.69 -11.13
CA GLN A 45 -14.79 -8.64 -11.77
C GLN A 45 -14.04 -7.79 -10.73
N VAL A 46 -12.79 -7.44 -11.05
CA VAL A 46 -11.93 -6.59 -10.22
C VAL A 46 -11.44 -5.39 -11.03
N LEU A 47 -11.30 -4.24 -10.36
CA LEU A 47 -10.71 -3.05 -10.96
C LEU A 47 -9.21 -3.26 -11.18
N ARG A 48 -8.67 -2.73 -12.29
CA ARG A 48 -7.26 -2.84 -12.69
C ARG A 48 -6.83 -1.58 -13.44
N GLY A 49 -5.53 -1.35 -13.49
CA GLY A 49 -4.94 -0.18 -14.14
C GLY A 49 -5.10 1.08 -13.29
N ASP A 50 -4.96 2.23 -13.94
CA ASP A 50 -5.16 3.53 -13.32
C ASP A 50 -6.64 3.81 -13.10
N ILE A 51 -7.02 4.00 -11.84
CA ILE A 51 -8.38 4.27 -11.38
C ILE A 51 -8.43 5.74 -10.97
N PRO A 52 -8.94 6.63 -11.84
CA PRO A 52 -9.08 8.03 -11.51
C PRO A 52 -10.18 8.24 -10.47
N VAL A 53 -9.82 8.85 -9.34
CA VAL A 53 -10.74 9.26 -8.28
C VAL A 53 -10.81 10.78 -8.25
N SER A 54 -12.02 11.34 -8.20
CA SER A 54 -12.24 12.78 -8.04
C SER A 54 -12.90 13.06 -6.69
N ILE A 55 -12.46 14.13 -6.03
CA ILE A 55 -12.96 14.53 -4.72
C ILE A 55 -13.74 15.83 -4.84
N LEU A 56 -14.95 15.84 -4.27
CA LEU A 56 -15.71 17.05 -3.98
C LEU A 56 -15.65 17.31 -2.48
N TRP A 57 -14.88 18.32 -2.07
CA TRP A 57 -14.84 18.81 -0.69
C TRP A 57 -16.08 19.66 -0.42
N TYR A 58 -17.15 19.00 0.00
CA TYR A 58 -18.46 19.63 0.21
C TYR A 58 -18.63 20.07 1.66
N GLY A 59 -18.49 21.38 1.91
CA GLY A 59 -18.41 21.99 3.22
C GLY A 59 -16.99 22.43 3.59
N GLN A 60 -16.81 22.84 4.85
CA GLN A 60 -15.54 23.37 5.32
C GLN A 60 -14.60 22.24 5.74
N PHE A 61 -13.54 22.04 4.97
CA PHE A 61 -12.46 21.10 5.28
C PHE A 61 -11.15 21.87 5.43
N THR A 62 -10.45 21.65 6.55
CA THR A 62 -9.12 22.23 6.76
C THR A 62 -8.09 21.58 5.82
N PRO A 63 -6.97 22.26 5.52
CA PRO A 63 -5.89 21.66 4.72
C PRO A 63 -5.41 20.32 5.28
N THR A 64 -5.30 20.20 6.61
CA THR A 64 -4.93 18.95 7.28
C THR A 64 -5.94 17.83 7.03
N GLN A 65 -7.24 18.11 7.11
CA GLN A 65 -8.28 17.12 6.82
C GLN A 65 -8.24 16.66 5.36
N LYS A 66 -8.04 17.60 4.42
CA LYS A 66 -7.90 17.29 2.99
C LYS A 66 -6.67 16.40 2.75
N SER A 67 -5.54 16.68 3.40
CA SER A 67 -4.32 15.87 3.30
C SER A 67 -4.57 14.44 3.79
N ILE A 68 -5.13 14.28 5.00
CA ILE A 68 -5.39 12.96 5.59
C ILE A 68 -6.24 12.09 4.66
N ILE A 69 -7.30 12.66 4.10
CA ILE A 69 -8.21 11.94 3.19
C ILE A 69 -7.51 11.61 1.87
N SER A 70 -6.73 12.55 1.32
CA SER A 70 -5.98 12.32 0.08
C SER A 70 -4.90 11.24 0.27
N ASP A 71 -4.16 11.29 1.37
CA ASP A 71 -3.14 10.31 1.74
C ASP A 71 -3.75 8.92 1.92
N PHE A 72 -4.93 8.83 2.54
CA PHE A 72 -5.68 7.58 2.64
C PHE A 72 -6.06 7.02 1.27
N LEU A 73 -6.60 7.84 0.36
CA LEU A 73 -6.96 7.40 -0.98
C LEU A 73 -5.75 6.94 -1.79
N LEU A 74 -4.62 7.64 -1.66
CA LEU A 74 -3.36 7.23 -2.30
C LEU A 74 -2.79 5.95 -1.67
N SER A 75 -3.07 5.69 -0.39
CA SER A 75 -2.67 4.44 0.27
C SER A 75 -3.39 3.20 -0.27
N LEU A 76 -4.47 3.34 -1.05
CA LEU A 76 -5.14 2.24 -1.73
C LEU A 76 -4.27 1.61 -2.83
N THR A 77 -3.29 2.37 -3.33
CA THR A 77 -2.29 1.87 -4.26
C THR A 77 -1.28 0.99 -3.53
N SER A 78 -1.10 -0.24 -4.02
CA SER A 78 -0.08 -1.15 -3.48
C SER A 78 1.32 -0.58 -3.69
N THR A 79 2.10 -0.54 -2.61
CA THR A 79 3.52 -0.16 -2.65
C THR A 79 4.41 -1.39 -2.60
N THR A 80 5.53 -1.36 -3.32
CA THR A 80 6.60 -2.37 -3.23
C THR A 80 7.54 -2.14 -2.05
N GLN A 81 7.42 -0.98 -1.38
CA GLN A 81 8.28 -0.62 -0.26
C GLN A 81 7.82 -1.30 1.04
N SER A 82 8.72 -2.08 1.65
CA SER A 82 8.54 -2.61 2.99
C SER A 82 8.90 -1.55 4.03
N SER A 83 7.94 -1.19 4.88
CA SER A 83 8.16 -0.35 6.07
C SER A 83 8.13 -1.25 7.32
N PRO A 84 8.93 -0.95 8.36
CA PRO A 84 8.94 -1.72 9.60
C PRO A 84 7.60 -1.64 10.35
N ASN A 85 6.81 -0.59 10.10
CA ASN A 85 5.51 -0.40 10.74
C ASN A 85 4.36 -0.78 9.78
N PRO A 86 3.31 -1.45 10.30
CA PRO A 86 2.11 -1.75 9.53
C PRO A 86 1.44 -0.47 9.03
N SER A 87 0.94 -0.48 7.79
CA SER A 87 0.21 0.64 7.21
C SER A 87 -0.93 0.19 6.30
N VAL A 88 -1.86 1.10 5.98
CA VAL A 88 -2.98 0.83 5.06
C VAL A 88 -2.46 0.40 3.68
N SER A 89 -1.42 1.07 3.17
CA SER A 89 -0.77 0.68 1.91
C SER A 89 -0.18 -0.73 1.93
N GLN A 90 0.41 -1.16 3.06
CA GLN A 90 0.91 -2.52 3.21
C GLN A 90 -0.21 -3.56 3.27
N TRP A 91 -1.32 -3.20 3.90
CA TRP A 91 -2.51 -4.05 3.90
C TRP A 91 -3.04 -4.23 2.48
N TRP A 92 -3.15 -3.16 1.68
CA TRP A 92 -3.55 -3.26 0.27
C TRP A 92 -2.54 -4.01 -0.59
N SER A 93 -1.24 -3.87 -0.35
CA SER A 93 -0.22 -4.72 -0.98
C SER A 93 -0.43 -6.21 -0.70
N SER A 94 -0.85 -6.54 0.52
CA SER A 94 -1.18 -7.93 0.89
C SER A 94 -2.41 -8.43 0.13
N ILE A 95 -3.45 -7.60 -0.02
CA ILE A 95 -4.63 -7.93 -0.86
C ILE A 95 -4.23 -8.12 -2.33
N GLN A 96 -3.36 -7.27 -2.86
CA GLN A 96 -2.87 -7.40 -4.22
C GLN A 96 -2.14 -8.73 -4.44
N GLN A 97 -1.26 -9.11 -3.51
CA GLN A 97 -0.50 -10.36 -3.59
C GLN A 97 -1.36 -11.61 -3.37
N LEU A 98 -2.29 -11.59 -2.41
CA LEU A 98 -3.02 -12.80 -1.98
C LEU A 98 -4.34 -13.02 -2.72
N TYR A 99 -4.99 -11.95 -3.19
CA TYR A 99 -6.31 -11.99 -3.83
C TYR A 99 -6.26 -11.59 -5.30
N LEU A 100 -5.73 -10.39 -5.63
CA LEU A 100 -5.77 -9.88 -7.01
C LEU A 100 -4.87 -10.65 -7.97
N SER A 101 -3.76 -11.22 -7.48
CA SER A 101 -2.90 -12.13 -8.26
C SER A 101 -3.67 -13.33 -8.84
N LYS A 102 -4.70 -13.82 -8.13
CA LYS A 102 -5.54 -14.96 -8.53
C LYS A 102 -6.61 -14.57 -9.55
N ALA A 103 -6.97 -13.29 -9.62
CA ALA A 103 -7.88 -12.75 -10.62
C ALA A 103 -7.24 -12.68 -12.01
N GLY A 104 -5.91 -12.69 -12.08
CA GLY A 104 -5.10 -12.31 -13.23
C GLY A 104 -4.81 -13.35 -14.31
N LYS A 105 -5.74 -14.26 -14.60
CA LYS A 105 -5.57 -15.26 -15.68
C LYS A 105 -5.63 -14.67 -17.11
N SER A 106 -5.83 -13.36 -17.27
CA SER A 106 -5.88 -12.67 -18.57
C SER A 106 -4.89 -11.50 -18.63
N GLY A 107 -3.65 -11.80 -19.02
CA GLY A 107 -2.84 -10.97 -19.93
C GLY A 107 -2.56 -9.48 -19.66
N GLY A 108 -2.78 -8.94 -18.46
CA GLY A 108 -2.50 -7.52 -18.14
C GLY A 108 -1.98 -7.30 -16.72
N PRO A 109 -1.49 -6.10 -16.39
CA PRO A 109 -1.08 -5.77 -15.02
C PRO A 109 -2.27 -5.92 -14.07
N ASN A 110 -2.14 -6.81 -13.09
CA ASN A 110 -3.18 -7.12 -12.10
C ASN A 110 -3.25 -6.09 -10.96
N THR A 111 -2.61 -4.94 -11.16
CA THR A 111 -2.43 -3.92 -10.16
C THR A 111 -3.48 -2.83 -10.36
N ALA A 112 -4.16 -2.47 -9.29
CA ALA A 112 -5.02 -1.29 -9.24
C ALA A 112 -4.18 -0.13 -8.71
N HIS A 113 -4.09 0.95 -9.47
CA HIS A 113 -3.38 2.16 -9.08
C HIS A 113 -4.39 3.30 -8.97
N VAL A 114 -4.58 3.84 -7.77
CA VAL A 114 -5.50 4.95 -7.54
C VAL A 114 -4.79 6.25 -7.90
N VAL A 115 -5.39 6.99 -8.84
CA VAL A 115 -4.90 8.29 -9.29
C VAL A 115 -5.88 9.35 -8.85
N LEU A 116 -5.40 10.38 -8.15
CA LEU A 116 -6.24 11.51 -7.77
C LEU A 116 -6.36 12.47 -8.97
N ALA A 117 -7.50 12.46 -9.64
CA ALA A 117 -7.69 13.16 -10.92
C ALA A 117 -8.10 14.63 -10.74
N ASN A 118 -9.20 14.89 -10.03
CA ASN A 118 -9.70 16.24 -9.81
C ASN A 118 -10.12 16.46 -8.36
N GLN A 119 -9.95 17.67 -7.86
CA GLN A 119 -10.37 18.09 -6.54
C GLN A 119 -11.08 19.44 -6.62
N VAL A 120 -12.32 19.47 -6.16
CA VAL A 120 -13.15 20.69 -6.16
C VAL A 120 -13.61 20.96 -4.74
N SER A 121 -13.61 22.22 -4.30
CA SER A 121 -14.16 22.63 -3.01
C SER A 121 -15.44 23.44 -3.20
N ASP A 122 -16.45 23.09 -2.42
CA ASP A 122 -17.72 23.81 -2.30
C ASP A 122 -18.00 24.02 -0.81
N GLU A 123 -17.36 25.05 -0.24
CA GLU A 123 -17.43 25.34 1.20
C GLU A 123 -18.82 25.83 1.63
N GLY A 124 -19.55 26.48 0.72
CA GLY A 124 -20.87 27.03 0.94
C GLY A 124 -21.99 25.98 0.88
N CYS A 125 -21.66 24.73 0.54
CA CYS A 125 -22.64 23.66 0.34
C CYS A 125 -23.75 24.09 -0.64
N SER A 126 -23.39 24.41 -1.89
CA SER A 126 -24.29 25.02 -2.89
C SER A 126 -25.57 24.24 -3.18
N LEU A 127 -25.61 22.93 -2.91
CA LEU A 127 -26.77 22.04 -3.07
C LEU A 127 -27.54 21.80 -1.75
N GLY A 128 -27.27 22.61 -0.72
CA GLY A 128 -27.84 22.50 0.62
C GLY A 128 -27.05 21.58 1.56
N ARG A 129 -27.54 21.38 2.79
CA ARG A 129 -26.81 20.61 3.83
C ARG A 129 -26.68 19.11 3.55
N SER A 130 -27.43 18.57 2.60
CA SER A 130 -27.44 17.14 2.27
C SER A 130 -27.32 16.90 0.77
N LEU A 131 -26.28 16.14 0.41
CA LEU A 131 -26.07 15.64 -0.92
C LEU A 131 -26.86 14.35 -1.14
N THR A 132 -27.60 14.30 -2.24
CA THR A 132 -28.34 13.12 -2.68
C THR A 132 -27.93 12.81 -4.10
N MET A 133 -27.81 11.54 -4.46
CA MET A 133 -27.41 11.12 -5.81
C MET A 133 -28.32 11.70 -6.92
N ALA A 134 -29.61 11.89 -6.63
CA ALA A 134 -30.55 12.55 -7.53
C ALA A 134 -30.13 13.98 -7.91
N LYS A 135 -29.67 14.78 -6.93
CA LYS A 135 -29.23 16.16 -7.14
C LYS A 135 -27.95 16.23 -7.99
N PHE A 136 -27.06 15.25 -7.82
CA PHE A 136 -25.85 15.16 -8.63
C PHE A 136 -26.17 14.83 -10.10
N ARG A 137 -27.10 13.88 -10.33
CA ARG A 137 -27.52 13.50 -11.68
C ARG A 137 -28.31 14.58 -12.43
N SER A 138 -29.03 15.44 -11.71
CA SER A 138 -29.79 16.54 -12.31
C SER A 138 -28.95 17.78 -12.63
N SER A 139 -27.66 17.80 -12.27
CA SER A 139 -26.77 18.91 -12.62
C SER A 139 -26.36 18.81 -14.09
N PRO A 140 -26.56 19.85 -14.91
CA PRO A 140 -26.26 19.81 -16.35
C PRO A 140 -24.76 19.75 -16.68
N ARG A 141 -23.88 19.86 -15.67
CA ARG A 141 -22.44 19.60 -15.76
C ARG A 141 -22.12 18.19 -15.27
N GLY A 142 -22.56 17.18 -16.02
CA GLY A 142 -21.95 15.85 -15.91
C GLY A 142 -20.47 15.91 -16.34
N PRO A 143 -19.59 15.04 -15.83
CA PRO A 143 -18.23 14.92 -16.35
C PRO A 143 -18.32 14.46 -17.80
N SER A 144 -18.18 15.41 -18.73
CA SER A 144 -18.04 15.09 -20.14
C SER A 144 -16.67 14.44 -20.32
N PRO A 145 -16.58 13.21 -20.85
CA PRO A 145 -15.30 12.63 -21.20
C PRO A 145 -14.73 13.48 -22.34
N ARG A 146 -13.68 14.25 -22.03
CA ARG A 146 -12.92 15.00 -23.04
C ARG A 146 -12.35 13.96 -24.01
N ARG A 147 -12.97 13.82 -25.19
CA ARG A 147 -12.36 13.15 -26.34
C ARG A 147 -11.09 13.91 -26.66
N GLU A 148 -9.94 13.30 -26.41
CA GLU A 148 -8.72 13.70 -27.07
C GLU A 148 -8.80 13.13 -28.50
N GLU A 149 -9.03 14.04 -29.45
CA GLU A 149 -8.81 13.78 -30.87
C GLU A 149 -7.31 13.72 -31.15
N LEU A 150 -6.92 12.61 -31.76
CA LEU A 150 -5.98 12.48 -32.88
C LEU A 150 -5.01 13.65 -33.13
N GLY A 151 -3.73 13.35 -32.92
CA GLY A 151 -2.57 13.96 -33.59
C GLY A 151 -1.54 12.87 -33.87
#